data_AF-A0A941XGI3-F1
#
_entry.id   AF-A0A941XGI3-F1
#
_cell.length_a   1.000
_cell.length_b   1.000
_cell.length_c   1.000
_cell.angle_alpha   90.00
_cell.angle_beta   90.00
_cell.angle_gamma   90.00
#
_symmetry.space_group_name_H-M   'P 1'
#
loop_
_entity.id
_entity.type
_entity.pdbx_description
1 polymer ?
#
loop_
_entity_poly.entity_id
_entity_poly.type
_entity_poly.pdbx_seq_one_letter_code
_entity_poly.pdbx_strand_id
1 'polypeptide(L)'
;MNIVFFVAALIVLVIDIAFAVYAGGIAEEKGYSKGNWIAVCLFFGVIGYILVAALPDLKMRTLLEKTNAMLKSKPWEAQKALESTEEAVQPKRIPVRSTKTAWNAKHGDEWKCPKCGTMNQRNALFCKDCGEYK
;
A
#
# COMPACT_ATOMS: atom_id res chain seq x y z
N MET A 1 52.74 10.32 0.57
CA MET A 1 51.53 10.53 -0.25
C MET A 1 50.96 9.22 -0.78
N ASN A 2 51.72 8.37 -1.47
CA ASN A 2 51.21 7.11 -2.05
C ASN A 2 50.69 6.08 -1.03
N ILE A 3 51.35 5.93 0.13
CA ILE A 3 50.91 4.99 1.18
C ILE A 3 49.54 5.40 1.75
N VAL A 4 49.29 6.71 1.94
CA VAL A 4 48.02 7.22 2.47
C VAL A 4 46.88 6.94 1.49
N PHE A 5 47.10 7.17 0.19
CA PHE A 5 46.11 6.83 -0.84
C PHE A 5 45.86 5.32 -0.95
N PHE A 6 46.91 4.51 -0.79
CA PHE A 6 46.78 3.05 -0.79
C PHE A 6 45.93 2.56 0.39
N VAL A 7 46.22 3.05 1.59
CA VAL A 7 45.43 2.73 2.80
C VAL A 7 43.98 3.22 2.65
N ALA A 8 43.77 4.43 2.14
CA ALA A 8 42.43 4.96 1.90
C ALA A 8 41.66 4.11 0.88
N ALA A 9 42.29 3.69 -0.22
CA ALA A 9 41.68 2.83 -1.23
C ALA A 9 41.28 1.46 -0.65
N LEU A 10 42.11 0.87 0.22
CA LEU A 10 41.74 -0.39 0.90
C LEU A 10 40.55 -0.22 1.84
N ILE A 11 40.47 0.90 2.57
CA ILE A 11 39.34 1.18 3.46
C ILE A 11 38.04 1.30 2.64
N VAL A 12 38.07 2.05 1.54
CA VAL A 12 36.92 2.19 0.63
C VAL A 12 36.51 0.83 0.07
N LEU A 13 37.46 0.03 -0.39
CA LEU A 13 37.21 -1.33 -0.90
C LEU A 13 36.51 -2.22 0.15
N VAL A 14 36.97 -2.18 1.41
CA VAL A 14 36.36 -2.97 2.49
C VAL A 14 34.93 -2.52 2.77
N ILE A 15 34.69 -1.20 2.76
CA ILE A 15 33.35 -0.62 2.95
C ILE A 15 32.42 -1.06 1.80
N ASP A 16 32.87 -1.00 0.55
CA ASP A 16 32.10 -1.43 -0.62
C ASP A 16 31.74 -2.92 -0.53
N ILE A 17 32.68 -3.77 -0.09
CA ILE A 17 32.42 -5.21 0.12
C ILE A 17 31.38 -5.41 1.22
N ALA A 18 31.46 -4.67 2.33
CA ALA A 18 30.50 -4.77 3.43
C ALA A 18 29.08 -4.40 2.97
N PHE A 19 28.94 -3.29 2.22
CA PHE A 19 27.65 -2.91 1.64
C PHE A 19 27.13 -3.95 0.65
N ALA A 20 28.00 -4.53 -0.19
CA ALA A 20 27.60 -5.55 -1.15
C ALA A 20 27.06 -6.81 -0.45
N VAL A 21 27.71 -7.27 0.62
CA VAL A 21 27.24 -8.41 1.44
C VAL A 21 25.88 -8.11 2.07
N TYR A 22 25.69 -6.89 2.59
CA TYR A 22 24.41 -6.46 3.16
C TYR A 22 23.29 -6.47 2.12
N ALA A 23 23.54 -5.90 0.94
CA ALA A 23 22.61 -5.91 -0.19
C ALA A 23 22.29 -7.33 -0.67
N GLY A 24 23.27 -8.23 -0.66
CA GLY A 24 23.07 -9.65 -0.92
C GLY A 24 22.12 -10.33 0.08
N GLY A 25 22.21 -9.97 1.36
CA GLY A 25 21.29 -10.46 2.40
C GLY A 25 19.85 -10.00 2.16
N ILE A 26 19.65 -8.73 1.77
CA ILE A 26 18.33 -8.21 1.41
C ILE A 26 17.76 -8.98 0.20
N ALA A 27 18.58 -9.25 -0.81
CA ALA A 27 18.14 -10.03 -1.96
C ALA A 27 17.74 -11.48 -1.57
N GLU A 28 18.45 -12.09 -0.62
CA GLU A 28 18.14 -13.42 -0.08
C GLU A 28 16.80 -13.45 0.67
N GLU A 29 16.50 -12.42 1.46
CA GLU A 29 15.21 -12.29 2.14
C GLU A 29 14.05 -12.20 1.14
N LYS A 30 14.25 -11.50 0.02
CA LYS A 30 13.30 -11.41 -1.11
C LYS A 30 13.16 -12.72 -1.90
N GLY A 31 14.04 -13.69 -1.67
CA GLY A 31 14.04 -15.02 -2.33
C GLY A 31 15.00 -15.15 -3.51
N TYR A 32 15.97 -14.26 -3.66
CA TYR A 32 17.00 -14.33 -4.69
C TYR A 32 18.31 -14.92 -4.16
N SER A 33 19.23 -15.31 -5.06
CA SER A 33 20.53 -15.85 -4.66
C SER A 33 21.46 -14.77 -4.12
N LYS A 34 21.90 -14.93 -2.86
CA LYS A 34 22.83 -14.02 -2.18
C LYS A 34 24.08 -13.72 -3.00
N GLY A 35 24.77 -14.77 -3.47
CA GLY A 35 26.05 -14.63 -4.16
C GLY A 35 25.98 -13.82 -5.45
N ASN A 36 24.92 -14.01 -6.27
CA ASN A 36 24.78 -13.27 -7.52
C ASN A 36 24.53 -11.78 -7.27
N TRP A 37 23.72 -11.45 -6.28
CA TRP A 37 23.41 -10.04 -5.97
C TRP A 37 24.57 -9.31 -5.31
N ILE A 38 25.40 -10.00 -4.52
CA ILE A 38 26.69 -9.46 -4.07
C ILE A 38 27.57 -9.14 -5.27
N ALA A 39 27.71 -10.08 -6.21
CA ALA A 39 28.52 -9.87 -7.41
C ALA A 39 28.00 -8.67 -8.24
N VAL A 40 26.69 -8.55 -8.44
CA VAL A 40 26.08 -7.41 -9.14
C VAL A 40 26.44 -6.09 -8.45
N CYS A 41 26.40 -6.01 -7.11
CA CYS A 41 26.78 -4.81 -6.37
C CYS A 41 28.27 -4.47 -6.50
N LEU A 42 29.15 -5.47 -6.55
CA LEU A 42 30.60 -5.24 -6.71
C LEU A 42 31.00 -4.83 -8.13
N PHE A 43 30.34 -5.38 -9.17
CA PHE A 43 30.67 -5.07 -10.57
C PHE A 43 30.00 -3.79 -11.08
N PHE A 44 28.75 -3.54 -10.70
CA PHE A 44 27.98 -2.38 -11.17
C PHE A 44 27.93 -1.24 -10.15
N GLY A 45 28.56 -1.41 -8.97
CA GLY A 45 28.63 -0.41 -7.92
C GLY A 45 27.26 0.11 -7.52
N VAL A 46 27.10 1.44 -7.55
CA VAL A 46 25.85 2.15 -7.21
C VAL A 46 24.63 1.62 -7.97
N ILE A 47 24.77 1.27 -9.25
CA ILE A 47 23.66 0.74 -10.06
C ILE A 47 23.20 -0.62 -9.51
N GLY A 48 24.14 -1.45 -9.03
CA GLY A 48 23.82 -2.72 -8.41
C GLY A 48 22.96 -2.57 -7.16
N TYR A 49 23.25 -1.57 -6.33
CA TYR A 49 22.44 -1.27 -5.15
C TYR A 49 21.03 -0.76 -5.50
N ILE A 50 20.90 0.07 -6.54
CA ILE A 50 19.59 0.52 -7.03
C ILE A 50 18.75 -0.67 -7.50
N LEU A 51 19.37 -1.63 -8.21
CA LEU A 51 18.68 -2.85 -8.63
C LEU A 51 18.22 -3.68 -7.42
N VAL A 52 19.05 -3.81 -6.37
CA VAL A 52 18.66 -4.53 -5.16
C VAL A 52 17.49 -3.88 -4.44
N ALA A 53 17.48 -2.55 -4.38
CA ALA A 53 16.35 -1.80 -3.82
C ALA A 53 15.07 -2.01 -4.65
N ALA A 54 15.19 -2.01 -5.98
CA ALA A 54 14.08 -2.21 -6.91
C ALA A 54 13.61 -3.67 -7.04
N LEU A 55 14.31 -4.65 -6.44
CA LEU A 55 13.92 -6.06 -6.50
C LEU A 55 12.53 -6.29 -5.91
N PRO A 56 11.60 -6.90 -6.66
CA PRO A 56 10.30 -7.30 -6.12
C PRO A 56 10.43 -8.54 -5.23
N ASP A 57 9.69 -8.58 -4.13
CA ASP A 57 9.61 -9.75 -3.25
C ASP A 57 8.96 -10.95 -3.95
N LEU A 58 9.74 -12.01 -4.20
CA LEU A 58 9.24 -13.22 -4.87
C LEU A 58 8.24 -13.97 -3.97
N LYS A 59 8.51 -14.00 -2.65
CA LYS A 59 7.64 -14.62 -1.65
C LYS A 59 6.22 -14.06 -1.72
N MET A 60 6.09 -12.74 -1.78
CA MET A 60 4.77 -12.09 -1.85
C MET A 60 4.01 -12.44 -3.13
N ARG A 61 4.70 -12.58 -4.26
CA ARG A 61 4.07 -13.01 -5.52
C ARG A 61 3.58 -14.45 -5.45
N THR A 62 4.38 -15.36 -4.88
CA THR A 62 3.96 -16.76 -4.73
C THR A 62 2.80 -16.92 -3.75
N LEU A 63 2.75 -16.13 -2.67
CA LEU A 63 1.61 -16.09 -1.77
C LEU A 63 0.36 -15.59 -2.49
N LEU A 64 0.49 -14.50 -3.25
CA LEU A 64 -0.62 -13.93 -4.01
C LEU A 64 -1.15 -14.89 -5.08
N GLU A 65 -0.28 -15.63 -5.76
CA GLU A 65 -0.68 -16.66 -6.72
C GLU A 65 -1.42 -17.83 -6.03
N LYS A 66 -0.91 -18.32 -4.90
CA LYS A 66 -1.59 -19.37 -4.11
C LYS A 66 -2.95 -18.91 -3.62
N THR A 67 -3.06 -17.69 -3.09
CA THR A 67 -4.34 -17.10 -2.68
C THR A 67 -5.30 -16.98 -3.85
N ASN A 68 -4.84 -16.50 -5.01
CA ASN A 68 -5.67 -16.43 -6.22
C ASN A 68 -6.11 -17.82 -6.73
N ALA A 69 -5.25 -18.83 -6.64
CA ALA A 69 -5.60 -20.20 -7.00
C ALA A 69 -6.63 -20.80 -6.03
N MET A 70 -6.51 -20.52 -4.72
CA MET A 70 -7.51 -20.90 -3.72
C MET A 70 -8.86 -20.21 -3.97
N LEU A 71 -8.85 -18.91 -4.29
CA LEU A 71 -10.04 -18.14 -4.66
C LEU A 71 -10.72 -18.71 -5.93
N LYS A 72 -9.95 -19.02 -6.97
CA LYS A 72 -10.49 -19.60 -8.21
C LYS A 72 -11.09 -20.99 -8.02
N SER A 73 -10.42 -21.84 -7.25
CA SER A 73 -10.89 -23.21 -7.02
C SER A 73 -12.11 -23.26 -6.10
N LYS A 74 -12.19 -22.36 -5.11
CA LYS A 74 -13.27 -22.36 -4.12
C LYS A 74 -13.76 -20.95 -3.80
N PRO A 75 -14.56 -20.33 -4.69
CA PRO A 75 -14.98 -18.95 -4.55
C PRO A 75 -15.76 -18.70 -3.24
N TRP A 76 -16.65 -19.63 -2.87
CA TRP A 76 -17.52 -19.48 -1.68
C TRP A 76 -16.79 -19.70 -0.34
N GLU A 77 -15.77 -20.58 -0.28
CA GLU A 77 -14.98 -20.83 0.94
C GLU A 77 -13.97 -19.69 1.17
N ALA A 78 -13.36 -19.18 0.09
CA ALA A 78 -12.40 -18.09 0.18
C ALA A 78 -13.08 -16.75 0.53
N GLN A 79 -14.31 -16.53 0.06
CA GLN A 79 -15.13 -15.39 0.49
C GLN A 79 -15.43 -15.45 2.01
N LYS A 80 -15.80 -16.62 2.53
CA LYS A 80 -16.08 -16.84 3.95
C LYS A 80 -14.84 -16.68 4.84
N ALA A 81 -13.66 -17.07 4.34
CA ALA A 81 -12.39 -16.88 5.03
C ALA A 81 -11.96 -15.40 5.10
N LEU A 82 -12.24 -14.61 4.04
CA LEU A 82 -12.00 -13.17 4.03
C LEU A 82 -12.91 -12.44 5.03
N GLU A 83 -14.20 -12.78 5.07
CA GLU A 83 -15.15 -12.27 6.07
C GLU A 83 -14.72 -12.60 7.50
N SER A 84 -14.27 -13.84 7.76
CA SER A 84 -13.77 -14.22 9.09
C SER A 84 -12.47 -13.52 9.51
N THR A 85 -11.66 -13.06 8.53
CA THR A 85 -10.41 -12.34 8.80
C THR A 85 -10.69 -10.85 9.06
N GLU A 86 -11.70 -10.26 8.40
CA GLU A 86 -12.24 -8.94 8.75
C GLU A 86 -12.86 -8.90 10.15
N GLU A 87 -13.42 -10.01 10.63
CA GLU A 87 -13.93 -10.11 12.01
C GLU A 87 -12.81 -10.23 13.06
N ALA A 88 -11.64 -10.75 12.70
CA ALA A 88 -10.48 -10.89 13.59
C ALA A 88 -9.55 -9.66 13.58
N VAL A 89 -9.43 -8.99 12.43
CA VAL A 89 -8.93 -7.61 12.34
C VAL A 89 -10.12 -6.68 12.43
N GLN A 90 -10.81 -6.69 13.57
CA GLN A 90 -11.53 -5.47 13.90
C GLN A 90 -10.43 -4.42 14.04
N PRO A 91 -10.33 -3.37 13.19
CA PRO A 91 -9.84 -2.13 13.73
C PRO A 91 -10.70 -1.95 14.97
N LYS A 92 -10.08 -1.87 16.17
CA LYS A 92 -10.77 -1.42 17.36
C LYS A 92 -11.58 -0.25 16.87
N ARG A 93 -12.91 -0.42 16.76
CA ARG A 93 -13.78 0.65 16.36
C ARG A 93 -13.65 1.60 17.53
N ILE A 94 -12.63 2.46 17.48
CA ILE A 94 -12.77 3.81 17.93
C ILE A 94 -14.11 4.15 17.31
N PRO A 95 -15.16 4.42 18.12
CA PRO A 95 -16.33 5.02 17.55
C PRO A 95 -15.76 6.29 16.93
N VAL A 96 -15.52 6.26 15.60
CA VAL A 96 -15.52 7.46 14.81
C VAL A 96 -16.93 7.91 15.03
N ARG A 97 -17.09 8.74 16.07
CA ARG A 97 -18.19 9.65 16.21
C ARG A 97 -18.14 10.38 14.88
N SER A 98 -18.89 9.83 13.93
CA SER A 98 -19.15 10.45 12.66
C SER A 98 -19.54 11.86 13.06
N THR A 99 -18.66 12.81 12.76
CA THR A 99 -18.88 14.22 13.07
C THR A 99 -20.13 14.75 12.37
N LYS A 100 -20.84 13.90 11.60
CA LYS A 100 -22.24 14.05 11.18
C LYS A 100 -23.27 14.13 12.31
N THR A 101 -22.89 14.12 13.59
CA THR A 101 -23.82 14.42 14.71
C THR A 101 -23.53 15.70 15.47
N ALA A 102 -22.59 16.55 15.00
CA ALA A 102 -22.36 17.88 15.57
C ALA A 102 -22.85 19.04 14.70
N TRP A 103 -23.53 18.76 13.57
CA TRP A 103 -24.25 19.76 12.77
C TRP A 103 -25.78 19.66 12.91
N ASN A 104 -26.28 18.95 13.93
CA ASN A 104 -27.68 18.98 14.33
C ASN A 104 -27.91 20.03 15.41
N ALA A 105 -27.32 21.20 15.22
CA ALA A 105 -27.63 22.37 16.02
C ALA A 105 -27.98 23.49 15.06
N LYS A 106 -29.30 23.71 14.94
CA LYS A 106 -29.96 24.96 14.55
C LYS A 106 -30.31 25.20 13.07
N HIS A 107 -31.61 25.00 12.82
CA HIS A 107 -32.50 25.78 11.94
C HIS A 107 -32.54 25.54 10.42
N GLY A 108 -33.69 24.96 9.99
CA GLY A 108 -34.35 25.21 8.70
C GLY A 108 -33.59 24.70 7.48
N ASP A 109 -34.10 24.57 6.25
CA ASP A 109 -35.44 24.59 5.70
C ASP A 109 -35.31 23.70 4.46
N GLU A 110 -35.87 22.50 4.52
CA GLU A 110 -36.17 21.72 3.33
C GLU A 110 -37.13 22.54 2.46
N TRP A 111 -36.96 22.56 1.14
CA TRP A 111 -37.82 23.30 0.23
C TRP A 111 -38.80 22.36 -0.47
N LYS A 112 -40.04 22.80 -0.61
CA LYS A 112 -41.07 22.08 -1.35
C LYS A 112 -40.99 22.46 -2.83
N CYS A 113 -40.84 21.47 -3.70
CA CYS A 113 -40.82 21.72 -5.14
C CYS A 113 -42.14 22.34 -5.62
N PRO A 114 -42.13 23.46 -6.38
CA PRO A 114 -43.35 24.10 -6.87
C PRO A 114 -44.06 23.28 -7.96
N LYS A 115 -43.33 22.38 -8.65
CA LYS A 115 -43.88 21.57 -9.74
C LYS A 115 -44.56 20.29 -9.28
N CYS A 116 -43.90 19.53 -8.41
CA CYS A 116 -44.39 18.20 -7.99
C CYS A 116 -44.68 18.09 -6.49
N GLY A 117 -44.36 19.11 -5.70
CA GLY A 117 -44.60 19.11 -4.25
C GLY A 117 -43.62 18.28 -3.42
N THR A 118 -42.59 17.68 -4.03
CA THR A 118 -41.58 16.87 -3.33
C THR A 118 -40.70 17.74 -2.43
N MET A 119 -40.45 17.27 -1.21
CA MET A 119 -39.55 17.91 -0.25
C MET A 119 -38.09 17.57 -0.56
N ASN A 120 -37.29 18.61 -0.78
CA ASN A 120 -35.87 18.53 -1.12
C ASN A 120 -35.00 19.17 -0.04
N GLN A 121 -33.78 18.66 0.10
CA GLN A 121 -32.79 19.25 1.00
C GLN A 121 -32.39 20.64 0.51
N ARG A 122 -32.01 21.54 1.43
CA ARG A 122 -31.66 22.94 1.09
C ARG A 122 -30.53 23.04 0.06
N ASN A 123 -29.57 22.11 0.09
CA ASN A 123 -28.42 22.07 -0.81
C ASN A 123 -28.71 21.45 -2.19
N ALA A 124 -29.92 20.90 -2.40
CA ALA A 124 -30.33 20.41 -3.70
C ALA A 124 -30.75 21.57 -4.60
N LEU A 125 -29.99 21.81 -5.67
CA LEU A 125 -30.27 22.81 -6.71
C LEU A 125 -31.47 22.43 -7.58
N PHE A 126 -31.70 21.13 -7.73
CA PHE A 126 -32.79 20.55 -8.51
C PHE A 126 -33.60 19.57 -7.66
N CYS A 127 -34.87 19.42 -8.02
CA CYS A 127 -35.77 18.48 -7.38
C CYS A 127 -35.30 17.04 -7.66
N LYS A 128 -35.20 16.24 -6.59
CA LYS A 128 -34.78 14.83 -6.67
C LYS A 128 -35.73 13.93 -7.48
N ASP A 129 -36.94 14.40 -7.74
CA ASP A 129 -38.03 13.60 -8.29
C ASP A 129 -38.40 14.04 -9.72
N CYS A 130 -38.54 15.34 -9.95
CA CYS A 130 -38.94 15.88 -11.26
C CYS A 130 -37.87 16.70 -11.99
N GLY A 131 -36.68 16.85 -11.39
CA GLY A 131 -35.54 17.58 -11.98
C GLY A 131 -35.70 19.11 -12.08
N GLU A 132 -36.82 19.68 -11.62
CA GLU A 132 -37.07 21.12 -11.66
C GLU A 132 -36.13 21.89 -10.73
N TYR A 133 -35.70 23.09 -11.13
CA TYR A 133 -34.84 23.93 -10.29
C TYR A 133 -35.62 24.51 -9.09
N LYS A 134 -34.90 24.91 -8.05
CA LYS A 134 -35.47 25.54 -6.85
C LYS A 134 -36.19 26.86 -7.15
#